data_AF-A0A8J9X6G2-F1
#
_entry.id   AF-A0A8J9X6G2-F1
#
_cell.length_a   1.000
_cell.length_b   1.000
_cell.length_c   1.000
_cell.angle_alpha   90.00
_cell.angle_beta   90.00
_cell.angle_gamma   90.00
#
_symmetry.space_group_name_H-M   'P 1'
#
loop_
_entity.id
_entity.type
_entity.pdbx_description
1 polymer ?
#
loop_
_entity_poly.entity_id
_entity_poly.type
_entity_poly.pdbx_seq_one_letter_code
_entity_poly.pdbx_strand_id
1 'polypeptide(L)'
;TAIVADCYHSLFIWFGRGVPESFFDSIRQQARTYLLDRSVIRFPMAEIYTVSEGESMDRRFTALLAPSYGDPVDHQVANFPALGQLSPQELESLRCKFRFYDPTSDPSFRTWFWDVASATSSSKEFGLSLCE
;
A
#
# COMPACT_ATOMS: atom_id res chain seq x y z
N THR A 1 -9.23 -10.15 2.43
CA THR A 1 -8.85 -8.94 3.20
C THR A 1 -9.67 -7.77 2.72
N ALA A 2 -10.02 -6.84 3.62
CA ALA A 2 -10.61 -5.55 3.26
C ALA A 2 -9.73 -4.43 3.83
N ILE A 3 -9.52 -3.36 3.07
CA ILE A 3 -8.75 -2.18 3.46
C ILE A 3 -9.65 -0.96 3.33
N VAL A 4 -9.63 -0.11 4.34
CA VAL A 4 -10.34 1.18 4.34
C VAL A 4 -9.29 2.27 4.43
N ALA A 5 -9.25 3.16 3.44
CA ALA A 5 -8.24 4.20 3.36
C ALA A 5 -8.87 5.57 3.09
N ASP A 6 -8.28 6.57 3.71
CA ASP A 6 -8.68 7.97 3.61
C ASP A 6 -7.53 8.78 3.04
N CYS A 7 -7.63 9.12 1.75
CA CYS A 7 -6.61 9.85 1.01
C CYS A 7 -7.04 11.30 0.78
N TYR A 8 -7.76 11.87 1.76
CA TYR A 8 -8.31 13.22 1.79
C TYR A 8 -9.38 13.50 0.71
N HIS A 9 -8.99 13.56 -0.56
CA HIS A 9 -9.90 13.78 -1.71
C HIS A 9 -10.61 12.51 -2.16
N SER A 10 -9.96 11.35 -1.96
CA SER A 10 -10.48 10.05 -2.36
C SER A 10 -10.54 9.13 -1.14
N LEU A 11 -11.68 8.50 -0.92
CA LEU A 11 -11.92 7.53 0.13
C LEU A 11 -12.02 6.16 -0.53
N PHE A 12 -11.33 5.16 0.01
CA PHE A 12 -11.28 3.82 -0.58
C PHE A 12 -11.81 2.77 0.38
N ILE A 13 -12.64 1.88 -0.15
CA ILE A 13 -12.98 0.58 0.43
C ILE A 13 -12.50 -0.46 -0.58
N TRP A 14 -11.38 -1.09 -0.28
CA TRP A 14 -10.71 -2.03 -1.16
C TRP A 14 -10.88 -3.48 -0.66
N PHE A 15 -11.14 -4.42 -1.56
CA PHE A 15 -11.25 -5.83 -1.25
C PHE A 15 -10.20 -6.66 -1.99
N GLY A 16 -9.53 -7.56 -1.28
CA GLY A 16 -8.58 -8.50 -1.88
C GLY A 16 -9.28 -9.52 -2.78
N ARG A 17 -8.51 -10.10 -3.70
CA ARG A 17 -9.02 -11.10 -4.66
C ARG A 17 -9.72 -12.27 -3.98
N GLY A 18 -10.79 -12.77 -4.60
CA GLY A 18 -11.48 -14.00 -4.18
C GLY A 18 -12.44 -13.82 -3.01
N VAL A 19 -12.73 -12.57 -2.64
CA VAL A 19 -13.72 -12.23 -1.64
C VAL A 19 -15.07 -12.03 -2.33
N PRO A 20 -16.09 -12.87 -2.05
CA PRO A 20 -17.42 -12.65 -2.61
C PRO A 20 -18.04 -11.39 -2.02
N GLU A 21 -18.68 -10.57 -2.87
CA GLU A 21 -19.20 -9.27 -2.47
C GLU A 21 -20.12 -9.31 -1.25
N SER A 22 -20.92 -10.37 -1.14
CA SER A 22 -21.90 -10.56 -0.07
C SER A 22 -21.29 -10.85 1.31
N PHE A 23 -20.04 -11.34 1.35
CA PHE A 23 -19.41 -11.73 2.62
C PHE A 23 -19.04 -10.53 3.49
N PHE A 24 -18.84 -9.35 2.88
CA PHE A 24 -18.47 -8.13 3.58
C PHE A 24 -19.46 -6.99 3.40
N ASP A 25 -20.72 -7.26 3.05
CA ASP A 25 -21.72 -6.20 2.91
C ASP A 25 -21.89 -5.38 4.18
N SER A 26 -21.90 -6.02 5.34
CA SER A 26 -21.96 -5.33 6.64
C SER A 26 -20.72 -4.45 6.89
N ILE A 27 -19.53 -4.97 6.61
CA ILE A 27 -18.26 -4.23 6.75
C ILE A 27 -18.20 -3.07 5.76
N ARG A 28 -18.66 -3.26 4.52
CA ARG A 28 -18.72 -2.24 3.48
C ARG A 28 -19.62 -1.08 3.91
N GLN A 29 -20.81 -1.39 4.44
CA GLN A 29 -21.74 -0.37 4.93
C GLN A 29 -21.14 0.39 6.11
N GLN A 30 -20.57 -0.30 7.10
CA GLN A 30 -19.94 0.34 8.26
C GLN A 30 -18.75 1.22 7.86
N ALA A 31 -17.88 0.72 6.99
CA ALA A 31 -16.73 1.47 6.47
C ALA A 31 -17.17 2.71 5.69
N ARG A 32 -18.23 2.58 4.87
CA ARG A 32 -18.80 3.69 4.12
C ARG A 32 -19.33 4.77 5.04
N THR A 33 -20.13 4.42 6.04
CA THR A 33 -20.65 5.38 7.01
C THR A 33 -19.52 6.08 7.75
N TYR A 34 -18.54 5.31 8.26
CA TYR A 34 -17.37 5.87 8.94
C TYR A 34 -16.59 6.88 8.08
N LEU A 35 -16.37 6.57 6.81
CA LEU A 35 -15.66 7.44 5.86
C LEU A 35 -16.45 8.72 5.54
N LEU A 36 -17.78 8.62 5.38
CA LEU A 36 -18.65 9.77 5.13
C LEU A 36 -18.69 10.70 6.36
N ASP A 37 -18.81 10.15 7.56
CA ASP A 37 -18.83 10.93 8.80
C ASP A 37 -17.51 11.70 9.01
N ARG A 38 -16.37 11.04 8.72
CA ARG A 38 -15.02 11.64 8.75
C ARG A 38 -14.78 12.70 7.68
N SER A 39 -15.55 12.70 6.60
CA SER A 39 -15.36 13.60 5.45
C SER A 39 -16.42 14.70 5.34
N VAL A 40 -17.42 14.72 6.23
CA VAL A 40 -18.55 15.66 6.19
C VAL A 40 -18.14 17.14 6.17
N ILE A 41 -17.01 17.49 6.79
CA ILE A 41 -16.50 18.86 6.86
C ILE A 41 -15.55 19.24 5.72
N ARG A 42 -15.27 18.32 4.78
CA ARG A 42 -14.29 18.56 3.71
C ARG A 42 -14.88 19.33 2.55
N PHE A 43 -14.06 20.22 2.00
CA PHE A 43 -14.35 20.93 0.78
C PHE A 43 -13.16 20.83 -0.19
N PRO A 44 -13.34 20.31 -1.42
CA PRO A 44 -14.58 19.70 -1.94
C PRO A 44 -14.94 18.40 -1.20
N MET A 45 -16.19 17.94 -1.38
CA MET A 45 -16.65 16.66 -0.86
C MET A 45 -15.76 15.54 -1.42
N ALA A 46 -15.27 14.66 -0.54
CA ALA A 46 -14.41 13.56 -0.94
C ALA A 46 -15.21 12.49 -1.71
N GLU A 47 -14.63 11.94 -2.77
CA GLU A 47 -15.24 10.88 -3.56
C GLU A 47 -14.96 9.53 -2.93
N ILE A 48 -15.98 8.67 -2.84
CA ILE A 48 -15.83 7.31 -2.31
C ILE A 48 -15.77 6.27 -3.41
N TYR A 49 -14.72 5.45 -3.36
CA TYR A 49 -14.45 4.36 -4.26
C TYR A 49 -14.58 3.04 -3.51
N THR A 50 -15.39 2.12 -4.06
CA THR A 50 -15.44 0.73 -3.61
C THR A 50 -14.91 -0.12 -4.74
N VAL A 51 -13.79 -0.80 -4.52
CA VAL A 51 -13.04 -1.48 -5.59
C VAL A 51 -12.54 -2.84 -5.10
N SER A 52 -12.43 -3.77 -6.03
CA SER A 52 -11.85 -5.10 -5.77
C SER A 52 -10.52 -5.28 -6.50
N GLU A 53 -9.64 -6.08 -5.93
CA GLU A 53 -8.33 -6.39 -6.51
C GLU A 53 -8.48 -6.92 -7.95
N GLY A 54 -7.77 -6.30 -8.88
CA GLY A 54 -7.78 -6.67 -10.30
C GLY A 54 -8.87 -6.02 -11.13
N GLU A 55 -9.76 -5.24 -10.52
CA GLU A 55 -10.63 -4.33 -11.27
C GLU A 55 -9.83 -3.18 -11.89
N SER A 56 -10.35 -2.59 -12.96
CA SER A 56 -9.72 -1.43 -13.59
C SER A 56 -9.43 -0.32 -12.58
N MET A 57 -10.40 0.00 -11.71
CA MET A 57 -10.30 1.11 -10.75
C MET A 57 -9.40 0.85 -9.54
N ASP A 58 -9.00 -0.41 -9.32
CA ASP A 58 -8.05 -0.81 -8.27
C ASP A 58 -6.75 0.01 -8.34
N ARG A 59 -6.30 0.32 -9.57
CA ARG A 59 -5.10 1.12 -9.81
C ARG A 59 -5.07 2.47 -9.07
N ARG A 60 -6.24 3.07 -8.81
CA ARG A 60 -6.33 4.35 -8.08
C ARG A 60 -5.94 4.20 -6.62
N PHE A 61 -6.22 3.03 -6.04
CA PHE A 61 -5.83 2.71 -4.67
C PHE A 61 -4.37 2.26 -4.64
N THR A 62 -3.97 1.32 -5.51
CA THR A 62 -2.61 0.78 -5.49
C THR A 62 -1.53 1.82 -5.80
N ALA A 63 -1.84 2.83 -6.61
CA ALA A 63 -0.92 3.94 -6.90
C ALA A 63 -0.61 4.83 -5.68
N LEU A 64 -1.38 4.70 -4.59
CA LEU A 64 -1.15 5.45 -3.34
C LEU A 64 -0.33 4.65 -2.32
N LEU A 65 0.02 3.40 -2.64
CA LEU A 65 0.77 2.53 -1.75
C LEU A 65 2.27 2.66 -2.01
N ALA A 66 3.06 2.64 -0.94
CA ALA A 66 4.51 2.60 -1.06
C ALA A 66 4.97 1.24 -1.64
N PRO A 67 5.89 1.22 -2.62
CA PRO A 67 6.27 0.02 -3.34
C PRO A 67 7.34 -0.80 -2.57
N SER A 68 6.95 -1.36 -1.43
CA SER A 68 7.83 -2.13 -0.53
C SER A 68 8.39 -3.43 -1.15
N TYR A 69 7.76 -3.96 -2.19
CA TYR A 69 8.28 -5.09 -2.97
C TYR A 69 9.55 -4.72 -3.77
N GLY A 70 9.90 -3.44 -3.86
CA GLY A 70 11.17 -2.96 -4.39
C GLY A 70 12.33 -2.98 -3.38
N ASP A 71 12.08 -3.28 -2.11
CA ASP A 71 13.12 -3.36 -1.07
C ASP A 71 14.01 -4.61 -1.26
N PRO A 72 15.22 -4.66 -0.65
CA PRO A 72 15.99 -5.91 -0.60
C PRO A 72 15.19 -7.05 0.04
N VAL A 73 15.34 -8.27 -0.46
CA VAL A 73 14.54 -9.44 -0.02
C VAL A 73 14.58 -9.65 1.49
N ASP A 74 15.76 -9.51 2.10
CA ASP A 74 15.96 -9.70 3.53
C ASP A 74 15.13 -8.68 4.34
N HIS A 75 15.06 -7.44 3.87
CA HIS A 75 14.22 -6.39 4.45
C HIS A 75 12.73 -6.66 4.24
N GLN A 76 12.34 -7.17 3.06
CA GLN A 76 10.95 -7.54 2.82
C GLN A 76 10.50 -8.62 3.81
N VAL A 77 11.31 -9.67 4.01
CA VAL A 77 10.96 -10.77 4.93
C VAL A 77 10.96 -10.31 6.39
N ALA A 78 11.89 -9.44 6.78
CA ALA A 78 11.93 -8.87 8.13
C ALA A 78 10.68 -8.04 8.44
N ASN A 79 10.24 -7.19 7.50
CA ASN A 79 9.08 -6.31 7.68
C ASN A 79 7.74 -7.04 7.45
N PHE A 80 7.73 -8.06 6.60
CA PHE A 80 6.56 -8.83 6.23
C PHE A 80 6.83 -10.35 6.39
N PRO A 81 6.88 -10.87 7.63
CA PRO A 81 7.23 -12.28 7.88
C PRO A 81 6.32 -13.29 7.17
N ALA A 82 5.08 -12.91 6.88
CA ALA A 82 4.14 -13.73 6.12
C ALA A 82 4.64 -14.07 4.70
N LEU A 83 5.54 -13.27 4.11
CA LEU A 83 6.15 -13.58 2.83
C LEU A 83 6.98 -14.87 2.87
N GLY A 84 7.61 -15.17 4.02
CA GLY A 84 8.39 -16.39 4.21
C GLY A 84 7.55 -17.67 4.28
N GLN A 85 6.22 -17.55 4.40
CA GLN A 85 5.29 -18.67 4.44
C GLN A 85 4.75 -19.03 3.05
N LEU A 86 4.98 -18.19 2.05
CA LEU A 86 4.49 -18.38 0.69
C LEU A 86 5.42 -19.32 -0.09
N SER A 87 4.84 -20.17 -0.92
CA SER A 87 5.59 -20.91 -1.93
C SER A 87 6.23 -19.95 -2.95
N PRO A 88 7.31 -20.35 -3.64
CA PRO A 88 7.93 -19.54 -4.69
C PRO A 88 6.93 -19.06 -5.75
N GLN A 89 5.95 -19.90 -6.11
CA GLN A 89 4.92 -19.57 -7.09
C GLN A 89 3.93 -18.51 -6.57
N GLU A 90 3.52 -18.61 -5.31
CA GLU A 90 2.63 -17.61 -4.68
C GLU A 90 3.35 -16.27 -4.52
N LEU A 91 4.63 -16.29 -4.17
CA LEU A 91 5.46 -15.11 -4.03
C LEU A 91 5.66 -14.41 -5.39
N GLU A 92 5.94 -15.18 -6.44
CA GLU A 92 6.02 -14.66 -7.82
C GLU A 92 4.67 -14.09 -8.28
N SER A 93 3.57 -14.79 -8.00
CA SER A 93 2.22 -14.30 -8.30
C SER A 93 1.89 -13.01 -7.53
N LEU A 94 2.36 -12.86 -6.30
CA LEU A 94 2.17 -11.66 -5.49
C LEU A 94 2.95 -10.48 -6.08
N ARG A 95 4.22 -10.70 -6.45
CA ARG A 95 5.06 -9.68 -7.11
C ARG A 95 4.48 -9.23 -8.45
N CYS A 96 3.91 -10.16 -9.21
CA CYS A 96 3.26 -9.87 -10.48
C CYS A 96 2.06 -8.91 -10.36
N LYS A 97 1.49 -8.68 -9.16
CA LYS A 97 0.44 -7.67 -8.98
C LYS A 97 0.95 -6.24 -9.19
N PHE A 98 2.26 -6.03 -9.08
CA PHE A 98 2.89 -4.72 -9.11
C PHE A 98 3.70 -4.47 -10.40
N ARG A 99 3.31 -5.10 -11.52
CA ARG A 99 4.05 -5.05 -12.80
C ARG A 99 4.23 -3.65 -13.41
N PHE A 100 3.44 -2.67 -13.00
CA PHE A 100 3.54 -1.29 -13.49
C PHE A 100 4.55 -0.44 -12.72
N TYR A 101 5.30 -1.06 -11.80
CA TYR A 101 6.35 -0.42 -11.03
C TYR A 101 7.59 -0.13 -11.86
N ASP A 102 8.08 1.10 -11.77
CA ASP A 102 9.40 1.47 -12.23
C ASP A 102 10.24 1.96 -11.05
N PRO A 103 11.27 1.20 -10.60
CA PRO A 103 12.09 1.59 -9.45
C PRO A 103 12.89 2.87 -9.67
N THR A 104 13.04 3.34 -10.92
CA THR A 104 13.78 4.56 -11.23
C THR A 104 12.94 5.81 -11.02
N SER A 105 11.61 5.73 -11.23
CA SER A 105 10.69 6.84 -11.05
C SER A 105 9.90 6.76 -9.74
N ASP A 106 9.65 5.55 -9.22
CA ASP A 106 8.92 5.29 -7.99
C ASP A 106 9.81 4.54 -6.99
N PRO A 107 10.78 5.18 -6.32
CA PRO A 107 11.59 4.47 -5.32
C PRO A 107 10.72 3.99 -4.16
N SER A 108 11.06 2.83 -3.59
CA SER A 108 10.48 2.41 -2.32
C SER A 108 10.77 3.44 -1.22
N PHE A 109 9.92 3.49 -0.19
CA PHE A 109 10.13 4.39 0.93
C PHE A 109 11.51 4.21 1.56
N ARG A 110 11.98 2.97 1.69
CA ARG A 110 13.31 2.65 2.19
C ARG A 110 14.40 3.26 1.31
N THR A 111 14.35 3.02 -0.01
CA THR A 111 15.34 3.54 -0.96
C THR A 111 15.38 5.05 -0.92
N TRP A 112 14.21 5.70 -1.03
CA TRP A 112 14.09 7.15 -0.90
C TRP A 112 14.67 7.66 0.42
N PHE A 113 14.33 7.02 1.54
CA PHE A 113 14.82 7.42 2.86
C PHE A 113 16.34 7.39 2.92
N TRP A 114 16.98 6.31 2.46
CA TRP A 114 18.44 6.22 2.47
C TRP A 114 19.08 7.22 1.52
N ASP A 115 18.53 7.42 0.32
CA ASP A 115 19.08 8.38 -0.63
C ASP A 115 19.04 9.81 -0.08
N VAL A 116 17.94 10.21 0.58
CA VAL A 116 17.76 11.56 1.12
C VAL A 116 18.46 11.74 2.47
N ALA A 117 18.31 10.79 3.39
CA ALA A 117 18.90 10.87 4.73
C ALA A 117 20.43 10.70 4.69
N SER A 118 20.96 9.84 3.80
CA SER A 118 22.41 9.72 3.63
C SER A 118 23.02 10.94 2.92
N ALA A 119 22.30 11.57 1.99
CA ALA A 119 22.75 12.79 1.32
C ALA A 119 22.82 14.00 2.26
N THR A 120 21.98 14.05 3.28
CA THR A 120 21.98 15.09 4.32
C THR A 120 22.96 14.81 5.46
N SER A 121 23.41 13.56 5.60
CA SER A 121 24.52 13.23 6.50
C SER A 121 25.86 13.61 5.87
N SER A 122 26.58 14.56 6.46
CA SER A 122 28.01 14.79 6.19
C SER A 122 28.90 13.60 6.61
N SER A 123 28.29 12.55 7.15
CA SER A 123 28.90 11.36 7.72
C SER A 123 28.64 10.16 6.81
N LYS A 124 29.08 10.21 5.54
CA LYS A 124 29.02 9.03 4.65
C LYS A 124 29.75 7.79 5.21
N GLU A 125 30.56 7.96 6.26
CA GLU A 125 31.35 6.90 6.89
C GLU A 125 30.69 6.22 8.10
N PHE A 126 29.65 6.81 8.69
CA PHE A 126 28.92 6.19 9.80
C PHE A 126 27.47 6.02 9.37
N GLY A 127 27.16 4.82 8.87
CA GLY A 127 25.81 4.44 8.50
C GLY A 127 24.85 4.76 9.64
N LEU A 128 23.83 5.56 9.36
CA LEU A 128 22.70 5.72 10.27
C LEU A 128 22.12 4.31 10.47
N SER A 129 22.01 3.83 11.70
CA SER A 129 21.23 2.63 12.03
C SER A 129 19.83 3.12 12.38
N LEU A 130 18.80 2.63 11.69
CA LEU A 130 17.40 2.88 12.04
C LEU A 130 16.86 1.91 13.11
N CYS A 131 17.75 1.21 13.80
CA CYS A 131 17.42 0.35 14.92
C CYS A 131 18.27 0.73 16.13
N GLU A 132 17.75 1.66 16.93
CA GLU A 132 17.81 1.61 18.39
C GLU A 132 16.39 1.84 18.93
#